data_AF-A0A2P5HY41-F1
#
_entry.id   AF-A0A2P5HY41-F1
#
_cell.length_a   1.000
_cell.length_b   1.000
_cell.length_c   1.000
_cell.angle_alpha   90.00
_cell.angle_beta   90.00
_cell.angle_gamma   90.00
#
_symmetry.space_group_name_H-M   'P 1'
#
loop_
_entity.id
_entity.type
_entity.pdbx_description
1 polymer ?
#
loop_
_entity_poly.entity_id
_entity_poly.type
_entity_poly.pdbx_seq_one_letter_code
_entity_poly.pdbx_strand_id
1 'polypeptide(L)'
;MFDSLHLLRQLCGKRKKDSTNNNIIDQGLNDAPMAPAVNTTTIPSRHQAYDVLYCAGIPSLIWGEDALEHLGVPTHTFCLYLMVPDHLLPQAIDHLMRAGYQKRQPPSELADIRQFSNIYSPPNPTPSQNTDDRFGNPDLDPEDSIDSSYPPVILLPAGEWYISLPETSTGIHDCYPTLPQMLISIISKWLVLEEQDSTLRLRLGVFIEYIYDYLDAVKQPGFEETLPQRLRLFHSKRLISLETDELGTYAYQKRLLEEMEASADGSSA
;
A
#
# COMPACT_ATOMS: atom_id res chain seq x y z
N MET A 1 -5.38 -3.18 -26.14
CA MET A 1 -5.06 -3.52 -24.73
C MET A 1 -3.67 -3.00 -24.33
N PHE A 2 -3.23 -1.85 -24.87
CA PHE A 2 -1.90 -1.24 -24.62
C PHE A 2 -1.99 0.19 -24.04
N ASP A 3 -3.19 0.72 -23.79
CA ASP A 3 -3.37 2.09 -23.28
C ASP A 3 -3.22 2.22 -21.75
N SER A 4 -3.42 1.15 -20.99
CA SER A 4 -3.49 1.24 -19.52
C SER A 4 -2.14 1.57 -18.86
N LEU A 5 -1.02 1.10 -19.42
CA LEU A 5 0.33 1.45 -18.95
C LEU A 5 0.68 2.91 -19.24
N HIS A 6 0.20 3.45 -20.36
CA HIS A 6 0.42 4.84 -20.71
C HIS A 6 -0.44 5.77 -19.84
N LEU A 7 -1.68 5.38 -19.54
CA LEU A 7 -2.57 6.12 -18.65
C LEU A 7 -2.03 6.19 -17.21
N LEU A 8 -1.51 5.09 -16.66
CA LEU A 8 -0.88 5.06 -15.34
C LEU A 8 0.39 5.93 -15.28
N ARG A 9 1.21 5.95 -16.35
CA ARG A 9 2.38 6.84 -16.43
C ARG A 9 2.00 8.31 -16.58
N GLN A 10 0.87 8.64 -17.23
CA GLN A 10 0.41 10.03 -17.37
C GLN A 10 -0.16 10.60 -16.06
N LEU A 11 -0.80 9.79 -15.23
CA LEU A 11 -1.38 10.26 -13.96
C LEU A 11 -0.31 10.60 -12.90
N CYS A 12 0.86 9.94 -12.93
CA CYS A 12 1.93 10.15 -11.93
C CYS A 12 2.93 11.27 -12.30
N GLY A 13 2.85 11.85 -13.49
CA GLY A 13 3.85 12.78 -14.02
C GLY A 13 3.49 14.25 -13.85
N LYS A 14 3.81 14.85 -12.69
CA LYS A 14 4.36 16.22 -12.51
C LYS A 14 4.09 16.76 -11.09
N ARG A 15 5.13 16.81 -10.24
CA ARG A 15 5.36 17.95 -9.34
C ARG A 15 6.84 18.02 -8.94
N LYS A 16 7.52 19.06 -9.42
CA LYS A 16 8.80 19.53 -8.92
C LYS A 16 8.53 20.25 -7.59
N LYS A 17 9.17 19.86 -6.50
CA LYS A 17 8.98 20.46 -5.17
C LYS A 17 10.11 21.47 -4.93
N ASP A 18 9.77 22.76 -4.93
CA ASP A 18 10.64 23.80 -4.40
C ASP A 18 10.54 23.80 -2.87
N SER A 19 11.68 23.57 -2.21
CA SER A 19 11.82 23.57 -0.76
C SER A 19 12.13 24.98 -0.28
N THR A 20 11.31 25.53 0.63
CA THR A 20 11.66 26.74 1.38
C THR A 20 11.56 26.44 2.87
N ASN A 21 12.70 26.60 3.54
CA ASN A 21 12.90 26.58 4.99
C ASN A 21 12.04 27.63 5.72
N ASN A 22 11.67 27.35 6.97
CA ASN A 22 11.60 28.37 8.01
C ASN A 22 11.74 27.75 9.42
N ASN A 23 12.73 28.26 10.16
CA ASN A 23 12.91 28.13 11.61
C ASN A 23 12.19 29.28 12.31
N ILE A 24 11.42 29.06 13.39
CA ILE A 24 11.21 30.04 14.48
C ILE A 24 11.06 29.29 15.83
N ILE A 25 11.48 30.00 16.87
CA ILE A 25 11.93 29.66 18.22
C ILE A 25 10.81 29.48 19.27
N ASP A 26 11.19 28.69 20.29
CA ASP A 26 10.69 28.39 21.63
C ASP A 26 10.22 29.58 22.52
N GLN A 27 9.11 29.43 23.26
CA GLN A 27 8.86 29.99 24.61
C GLN A 27 7.75 29.20 25.33
N GLY A 28 7.98 28.82 26.59
CA GLY A 28 7.07 28.02 27.41
C GLY A 28 6.22 28.78 28.45
N LEU A 29 5.51 27.97 29.25
CA LEU A 29 5.15 28.09 30.68
C LEU A 29 3.64 28.00 31.03
N ASN A 30 3.30 26.89 31.74
CA ASN A 30 2.29 26.65 32.80
C ASN A 30 0.79 27.01 32.62
N ASP A 31 -0.08 25.99 32.67
CA ASP A 31 -0.98 25.66 33.81
C ASP A 31 -2.02 24.57 33.41
N ALA A 32 -2.41 23.71 34.35
CA ALA A 32 -3.43 22.65 34.20
C ALA A 32 -4.45 22.75 35.36
N PRO A 33 -5.61 22.05 35.34
CA PRO A 33 -6.41 21.55 34.21
C PRO A 33 -7.88 22.03 34.30
N MET A 34 -8.44 22.57 33.20
CA MET A 34 -9.89 22.56 32.98
C MET A 34 -10.17 21.58 31.85
N ALA A 35 -10.97 20.55 32.14
CA ALA A 35 -11.41 19.59 31.14
C ALA A 35 -12.11 20.34 29.97
N PRO A 36 -11.56 20.31 28.74
CA PRO A 36 -12.30 20.78 27.60
C PRO A 36 -13.25 19.66 27.17
N ALA A 37 -14.52 20.02 26.98
CA ALA A 37 -15.48 19.20 26.26
C ALA A 37 -14.87 18.84 24.90
N VAL A 38 -14.64 17.54 24.66
CA VAL A 38 -14.08 17.03 23.41
C VAL A 38 -15.17 17.07 22.34
N ASN A 39 -15.37 18.25 21.76
CA ASN A 39 -15.99 18.43 20.46
C ASN A 39 -14.86 18.71 19.46
N THR A 40 -14.08 17.69 19.14
CA THR A 40 -13.16 17.73 18.01
C THR A 40 -13.70 16.81 16.93
N THR A 41 -14.35 17.42 15.94
CA THR A 41 -14.64 16.81 14.64
C THR A 41 -13.30 16.63 13.91
N THR A 42 -12.44 15.76 14.42
CA THR A 42 -11.19 15.40 13.78
C THR A 42 -11.51 14.60 12.53
N ILE A 43 -11.35 15.26 11.39
CA ILE A 43 -11.13 14.67 10.07
C ILE A 43 -10.30 13.38 10.24
N PRO A 44 -10.84 12.20 9.90
CA PRO A 44 -10.10 10.94 9.84
C PRO A 44 -8.71 11.11 9.26
N SER A 45 -7.68 10.66 9.98
CA SER A 45 -6.36 10.50 9.39
C SER A 45 -6.44 9.45 8.27
N ARG A 46 -5.66 9.62 7.19
CA ARG A 46 -5.52 8.58 6.16
C ARG A 46 -5.16 7.22 6.77
N HIS A 47 -4.38 7.22 7.84
CA HIS A 47 -3.94 6.01 8.56
C HIS A 47 -4.82 5.63 9.74
N GLN A 48 -6.02 6.20 9.89
CA GLN A 48 -6.90 5.91 11.05
C GLN A 48 -7.19 4.40 11.20
N ALA A 49 -7.29 3.65 10.10
CA ALA A 49 -7.52 2.20 10.18
C ALA A 49 -6.33 1.47 10.81
N TYR A 50 -5.11 1.93 10.54
CA TYR A 50 -3.91 1.42 11.21
C TYR A 50 -4.00 1.69 12.72
N ASP A 51 -4.37 2.90 13.13
CA ASP A 51 -4.51 3.27 14.55
C ASP A 51 -5.57 2.43 15.26
N VAL A 52 -6.70 2.12 14.59
CA VAL A 52 -7.75 1.23 15.12
C VAL A 52 -7.19 -0.16 15.39
N LEU A 53 -6.43 -0.74 14.47
CA LEU A 53 -5.83 -2.06 14.64
C LEU A 53 -4.73 -2.04 15.71
N TYR A 54 -3.89 -1.01 15.71
CA TYR A 54 -2.83 -0.84 16.70
C TYR A 54 -3.39 -0.77 18.12
N CYS A 55 -4.43 0.04 18.34
CA CYS A 55 -5.13 0.15 19.63
C CYS A 55 -5.81 -1.16 20.07
N ALA A 56 -6.21 -1.99 19.11
CA ALA A 56 -6.76 -3.33 19.36
C ALA A 56 -5.69 -4.39 19.67
N GLY A 57 -4.40 -4.02 19.69
CA GLY A 57 -3.30 -4.96 19.89
C GLY A 57 -2.94 -5.77 18.64
N ILE A 58 -3.55 -5.46 17.49
CA ILE A 58 -3.36 -6.20 16.24
C ILE A 58 -2.15 -5.61 15.51
N PRO A 59 -1.05 -6.38 15.35
CA PRO A 59 0.07 -5.93 14.56
C PRO A 59 -0.35 -5.79 13.10
N SER A 60 -0.01 -4.66 12.50
CA SER A 60 -0.24 -4.40 11.09
C SER A 60 0.90 -3.59 10.49
N LEU A 61 0.98 -3.58 9.17
CA LEU A 61 1.98 -2.84 8.41
C LEU A 61 1.32 -2.13 7.23
N ILE A 62 1.62 -0.85 7.04
CA ILE A 62 1.17 -0.07 5.89
C ILE A 62 1.92 -0.57 4.65
N TRP A 63 1.19 -0.80 3.56
CA TRP A 63 1.71 -1.42 2.35
C TRP A 63 1.29 -0.66 1.08
N GLY A 64 1.77 -1.11 -0.07
CA GLY A 64 1.36 -0.60 -1.39
C GLY A 64 1.93 0.79 -1.66
N GLU A 65 1.11 1.66 -2.26
CA GLU A 65 1.54 3.00 -2.67
C GLU A 65 1.97 3.89 -1.50
N ASP A 66 1.30 3.79 -0.35
CA ASP A 66 1.70 4.51 0.87
C ASP A 66 3.11 4.13 1.33
N ALA A 67 3.45 2.84 1.25
CA ALA A 67 4.79 2.37 1.58
C ALA A 67 5.83 2.79 0.53
N LEU A 68 5.47 2.77 -0.75
CA LEU A 68 6.34 3.28 -1.82
C LEU A 68 6.62 4.77 -1.67
N GLU A 69 5.58 5.58 -1.39
CA GLU A 69 5.73 7.02 -1.13
C GLU A 69 6.63 7.27 0.08
N HIS A 70 6.42 6.53 1.18
CA HIS A 70 7.28 6.61 2.36
C HIS A 70 8.75 6.30 2.05
N LEU A 71 9.02 5.33 1.18
CA LEU A 71 10.36 4.97 0.73
C LEU A 71 10.97 5.97 -0.28
N GLY A 72 10.22 7.00 -0.70
CA GLY A 72 10.70 8.08 -1.57
C GLY A 72 10.30 7.95 -3.04
N VAL A 73 9.42 7.01 -3.39
CA VAL A 73 8.87 6.90 -4.75
C VAL A 73 7.80 7.97 -4.97
N PRO A 74 7.85 8.78 -6.03
CA PRO A 74 6.82 9.77 -6.34
C PRO A 74 5.58 9.09 -6.96
N THR A 75 4.74 8.48 -6.12
CA THR A 75 3.50 7.82 -6.53
C THR A 75 2.27 8.51 -5.94
N HIS A 76 1.11 8.27 -6.55
CA HIS A 76 -0.19 8.62 -5.97
C HIS A 76 -0.74 7.46 -5.16
N THR A 77 -1.48 7.79 -4.09
CA THR A 77 -2.02 6.80 -3.15
C THR A 77 -3.53 6.71 -3.29
N PHE A 78 -4.05 5.55 -3.71
CA PHE A 78 -5.48 5.37 -4.04
C PHE A 78 -6.27 4.67 -2.93
N CYS A 79 -5.75 3.55 -2.42
CA CYS A 79 -6.29 2.80 -1.30
C CYS A 79 -5.22 2.75 -0.20
N LEU A 80 -5.64 2.57 1.06
CA LEU A 80 -4.71 2.21 2.13
C LEU A 80 -4.63 0.68 2.21
N TYR A 81 -3.44 0.11 2.01
CA TYR A 81 -3.22 -1.32 2.17
C TYR A 81 -2.64 -1.60 3.56
N LEU A 82 -3.26 -2.50 4.31
CA LEU A 82 -2.77 -2.93 5.62
C LEU A 82 -2.51 -4.43 5.59
N MET A 83 -1.28 -4.83 5.83
CA MET A 83 -0.92 -6.22 6.06
C MET A 83 -1.24 -6.60 7.50
N VAL A 84 -1.89 -7.74 7.69
CA VAL A 84 -2.32 -8.27 8.99
C VAL A 84 -1.93 -9.75 9.06
N PRO A 85 -1.50 -10.29 10.22
CA PRO A 85 -1.26 -11.72 10.33
C PRO A 85 -2.50 -12.53 9.94
N ASP A 86 -2.30 -13.58 9.15
CA ASP A 86 -3.39 -14.36 8.55
C ASP A 86 -4.38 -14.87 9.61
N HIS A 87 -3.87 -15.31 10.76
CA HIS A 87 -4.67 -15.81 11.88
C HIS A 87 -5.43 -14.71 12.65
N LEU A 88 -5.05 -13.44 12.51
CA LEU A 88 -5.72 -12.29 13.11
C LEU A 88 -6.61 -11.53 12.12
N LEU A 89 -6.62 -11.91 10.83
CA LEU A 89 -7.43 -11.25 9.82
C LEU A 89 -8.93 -11.16 10.19
N PRO A 90 -9.60 -12.21 10.70
CA PRO A 90 -10.98 -12.10 11.16
C PRO A 90 -11.17 -11.08 12.29
N GLN A 91 -10.22 -10.99 13.22
CA GLN A 91 -10.26 -10.04 14.33
C GLN A 91 -10.07 -8.60 13.83
N ALA A 92 -9.16 -8.39 12.89
CA ALA A 92 -8.94 -7.07 12.28
C ALA A 92 -10.18 -6.55 11.57
N ILE A 93 -10.87 -7.42 10.81
CA ILE A 93 -12.14 -7.10 10.15
C ILE A 93 -13.18 -6.68 11.20
N ASP A 94 -13.35 -7.49 12.23
CA ASP A 94 -14.26 -7.24 13.34
C ASP A 94 -14.01 -5.87 14.00
N HIS A 95 -12.74 -5.53 14.26
CA HIS A 95 -12.35 -4.26 14.87
C HIS A 95 -12.61 -3.06 13.95
N LEU A 96 -12.31 -3.17 12.65
CA LEU A 96 -12.66 -2.12 11.69
C LEU A 96 -14.18 -1.91 11.63
N MET A 97 -14.96 -2.99 11.54
CA MET A 97 -16.42 -2.88 11.50
C MET A 97 -17.00 -2.24 12.76
N ARG A 98 -16.48 -2.58 13.95
CA ARG A 98 -16.87 -1.92 15.22
C ARG A 98 -16.46 -0.44 15.28
N ALA A 99 -15.39 -0.07 14.59
CA ALA A 99 -14.97 1.32 14.42
C ALA A 99 -15.77 2.09 13.35
N GLY A 100 -16.82 1.47 12.79
CA GLY A 100 -17.72 2.11 11.83
C GLY A 100 -17.30 1.97 10.37
N TYR A 101 -16.25 1.20 10.07
CA TYR A 101 -15.90 0.88 8.69
C TYR A 101 -16.95 -0.05 8.07
N GLN A 102 -17.24 0.15 6.79
CA GLN A 102 -18.25 -0.62 6.06
C GLN A 102 -17.59 -1.46 4.98
N LYS A 103 -17.89 -2.77 4.96
CA LYS A 103 -17.44 -3.64 3.87
C LYS A 103 -18.06 -3.17 2.55
N ARG A 104 -17.23 -3.06 1.51
CA ARG A 104 -17.68 -2.69 0.15
C ARG A 104 -17.26 -3.73 -0.87
N GLN A 105 -17.80 -3.59 -2.08
CA GLN A 105 -17.22 -4.24 -3.25
C GLN A 105 -16.01 -3.43 -3.72
N PRO A 106 -14.97 -4.06 -4.28
CA PRO A 106 -13.87 -3.34 -4.89
C PRO A 106 -14.37 -2.41 -6.02
N PRO A 107 -13.75 -1.23 -6.21
CA PRO A 107 -13.94 -0.42 -7.42
C PRO A 107 -13.72 -1.26 -8.68
N SER A 108 -14.31 -0.85 -9.80
CA SER A 108 -14.23 -1.60 -11.07
C SER A 108 -12.78 -1.83 -11.51
N GLU A 109 -11.87 -0.91 -11.19
CA GLU A 109 -10.44 -0.99 -11.50
C GLU A 109 -9.71 -2.08 -10.67
N LEU A 110 -10.28 -2.46 -9.53
CA LEU A 110 -9.74 -3.47 -8.62
C LEU A 110 -10.58 -4.75 -8.57
N ALA A 111 -11.73 -4.79 -9.25
CA ALA A 111 -12.70 -5.88 -9.18
C ALA A 111 -12.12 -7.25 -9.57
N ASP A 112 -11.17 -7.27 -10.52
CA ASP A 112 -10.52 -8.49 -11.00
C ASP A 112 -9.38 -8.97 -10.08
N ILE A 113 -8.98 -8.18 -9.07
CA ILE A 113 -7.91 -8.53 -8.12
C ILE A 113 -8.52 -9.21 -6.90
N ARG A 114 -8.59 -10.54 -6.93
CA ARG A 114 -9.22 -11.37 -5.88
C ARG A 114 -8.63 -11.15 -4.49
N GLN A 115 -7.34 -10.84 -4.44
CA GLN A 115 -6.57 -10.58 -3.22
C GLN A 115 -7.02 -9.27 -2.53
N PHE A 116 -7.76 -8.40 -3.22
CA PHE A 116 -8.28 -7.12 -2.69
C PHE A 116 -9.76 -7.20 -2.27
N SER A 117 -10.28 -8.41 -2.05
CA SER A 117 -11.68 -8.65 -1.64
C SER A 117 -12.03 -8.16 -0.23
N ASN A 118 -11.04 -7.93 0.64
CA ASN A 118 -11.22 -7.42 1.99
C ASN A 118 -11.13 -5.88 2.03
N ILE A 119 -12.01 -5.22 1.28
CA ILE A 119 -12.07 -3.76 1.16
C ILE A 119 -13.15 -3.14 2.06
N TYR A 120 -12.79 -2.05 2.74
CA TYR A 120 -13.61 -1.36 3.72
C TYR A 120 -13.55 0.14 3.50
N SER A 121 -14.70 0.80 3.46
CA SER A 121 -14.75 2.26 3.45
C SER A 121 -14.73 2.80 4.87
N PRO A 122 -14.05 3.94 5.09
CA PRO A 122 -14.03 4.58 6.40
C PRO A 122 -15.43 5.05 6.81
N PRO A 123 -15.67 5.24 8.12
CA PRO A 123 -16.92 5.81 8.58
C PRO A 123 -17.13 7.18 7.92
N ASN A 124 -18.32 7.42 7.36
CA ASN A 124 -18.66 8.73 6.81
C ASN A 124 -18.45 9.77 7.90
N PRO A 125 -17.70 10.87 7.64
CA PRO A 125 -17.69 11.99 8.58
C PRO A 125 -19.14 12.40 8.75
N THR A 126 -19.63 12.37 9.99
CA THR A 126 -21.00 12.80 10.29
C THR A 126 -21.16 14.17 9.64
N PRO A 127 -22.17 14.38 8.77
CA PRO A 127 -22.33 15.68 8.14
C PRO A 127 -22.39 16.70 9.26
N SER A 128 -21.42 17.62 9.28
CA SER A 128 -21.45 18.72 10.24
C SER A 128 -22.80 19.38 10.06
N GLN A 129 -23.63 19.42 11.11
CA GLN A 129 -24.97 20.02 11.09
C GLN A 129 -24.94 21.56 10.94
N ASN A 130 -23.96 22.10 10.21
CA ASN A 130 -23.67 23.52 10.07
C ASN A 130 -23.48 23.96 8.60
N THR A 131 -24.17 23.35 7.64
CA THR A 131 -24.48 24.07 6.40
C THR A 131 -25.99 24.26 6.29
N ASP A 132 -26.39 25.50 6.50
CA ASP A 132 -27.69 26.07 6.12
C ASP A 132 -27.77 26.08 4.58
N ASP A 133 -27.71 24.90 3.94
CA ASP A 133 -27.80 24.74 2.49
C ASP A 133 -29.27 24.78 2.06
N ARG A 134 -29.79 26.00 2.00
CA ARG A 134 -31.10 26.33 1.41
C ARG A 134 -31.13 26.24 -0.13
N PHE A 135 -30.15 25.60 -0.75
CA PHE A 135 -30.10 25.38 -2.20
C PHE A 135 -29.86 23.90 -2.49
N GLY A 136 -30.79 23.05 -2.06
CA GLY A 136 -30.88 21.67 -2.53
C GLY A 136 -31.09 21.67 -4.04
N ASN A 137 -30.10 21.15 -4.77
CA ASN A 137 -30.24 20.82 -6.18
C ASN A 137 -30.88 19.41 -6.25
N PRO A 138 -32.14 19.26 -6.69
CA PRO A 138 -32.90 18.01 -6.56
C PRO A 138 -32.52 16.93 -7.58
N ASP A 139 -31.51 17.15 -8.43
CA ASP A 139 -31.17 16.28 -9.57
C ASP A 139 -29.86 15.49 -9.41
N LEU A 140 -29.29 15.40 -8.20
CA LEU A 140 -28.14 14.51 -7.97
C LEU A 140 -28.63 13.17 -7.44
N ASP A 141 -28.42 12.11 -8.22
CA ASP A 141 -28.68 10.73 -7.82
C ASP A 141 -28.00 10.43 -6.47
N PRO A 142 -28.71 9.80 -5.51
CA PRO A 142 -28.15 9.51 -4.19
C PRO A 142 -26.86 8.68 -4.23
N GLU A 143 -26.65 7.90 -5.29
CA GLU A 143 -25.47 7.03 -5.46
C GLU A 143 -24.18 7.80 -5.76
N ASP A 144 -24.25 9.04 -6.26
CA ASP A 144 -23.06 9.86 -6.60
C ASP A 144 -22.60 10.78 -5.45
N SER A 145 -23.28 10.77 -4.30
CA SER A 145 -23.12 11.80 -3.27
C SER A 145 -22.33 11.39 -2.02
N ILE A 146 -21.67 10.23 -2.00
CA ILE A 146 -20.75 9.87 -0.91
C ILE A 146 -19.34 9.72 -1.47
N ASP A 147 -18.78 10.86 -1.87
CA ASP A 147 -17.34 11.04 -1.94
C ASP A 147 -16.80 10.94 -0.51
N SER A 148 -16.58 9.71 -0.04
CA SER A 148 -15.78 9.48 1.14
C SER A 148 -14.42 10.11 0.83
N SER A 149 -14.17 11.29 1.40
CA SER A 149 -12.92 12.06 1.25
C SER A 149 -11.65 11.28 1.60
N TYR A 150 -11.79 10.03 2.07
CA TYR A 150 -10.73 9.14 2.47
C TYR A 150 -10.69 7.87 1.63
N PRO A 151 -9.47 7.38 1.34
CA PRO A 151 -9.28 6.16 0.57
C PRO A 151 -9.93 4.96 1.28
N PRO A 152 -10.46 3.98 0.53
CA PRO A 152 -10.84 2.71 1.12
C PRO A 152 -9.60 1.97 1.65
N VAL A 153 -9.84 1.11 2.63
CA VAL A 153 -8.82 0.29 3.30
C VAL A 153 -8.93 -1.14 2.80
N ILE A 154 -7.81 -1.73 2.40
CA ILE A 154 -7.73 -3.12 1.96
C ILE A 154 -6.87 -3.90 2.96
N LEU A 155 -7.47 -4.91 3.61
CA LEU A 155 -6.74 -5.81 4.49
C LEU A 155 -6.12 -6.96 3.69
N LEU A 156 -4.81 -7.12 3.80
CA LEU A 156 -4.03 -8.16 3.14
C LEU A 156 -3.50 -9.16 4.18
N PRO A 157 -3.69 -10.48 4.00
CA PRO A 157 -3.04 -11.49 4.84
C PRO A 157 -1.53 -11.47 4.61
N ALA A 158 -0.75 -11.14 5.64
CA ALA A 158 0.69 -10.90 5.53
C ALA A 158 1.47 -12.11 4.98
N GLY A 159 1.04 -13.33 5.32
CA GLY A 159 1.66 -14.58 4.86
C GLY A 159 1.56 -14.77 3.35
N GLU A 160 0.42 -14.41 2.75
CA GLU A 160 0.25 -14.45 1.28
C GLU A 160 1.15 -13.48 0.52
N TRP A 161 1.72 -12.52 1.23
CA TRP A 161 2.60 -11.49 0.70
C TRP A 161 4.03 -11.64 1.24
N TYR A 162 4.41 -12.77 1.83
CA TYR A 162 5.78 -13.04 2.29
C TYR A 162 6.30 -12.01 3.32
N ILE A 163 5.40 -11.46 4.13
CA ILE A 163 5.74 -10.58 5.24
C ILE A 163 5.47 -11.31 6.56
N SER A 164 6.48 -11.34 7.42
CA SER A 164 6.36 -11.84 8.79
C SER A 164 6.16 -10.67 9.73
N LEU A 165 4.99 -10.62 10.36
CA LEU A 165 4.66 -9.65 11.40
C LEU A 165 4.86 -10.28 12.79
N PRO A 166 5.20 -9.48 13.82
CA PRO A 166 5.26 -9.95 15.20
C PRO A 166 3.88 -10.43 15.68
N GLU A 167 3.84 -11.11 16.82
CA GLU A 167 2.58 -11.61 17.42
C GLU A 167 1.70 -10.48 17.96
N THR A 168 2.29 -9.34 18.33
CA THR A 168 1.59 -8.21 18.98
C THR A 168 2.02 -6.87 18.39
N SER A 169 1.13 -5.88 18.44
CA SER A 169 1.39 -4.53 17.91
C SER A 169 2.57 -3.81 18.59
N THR A 170 2.89 -4.14 19.84
CA THR A 170 4.04 -3.57 20.56
C THR A 170 5.39 -4.02 20.00
N GLY A 171 5.42 -5.12 19.25
CA GLY A 171 6.60 -5.58 18.52
C GLY A 171 6.85 -4.85 17.19
N ILE A 172 5.92 -4.00 16.75
CA ILE A 172 6.08 -3.20 15.53
C ILE A 172 6.86 -1.93 15.88
N HIS A 173 8.08 -1.82 15.35
CA HIS A 173 8.93 -0.64 15.56
C HIS A 173 8.66 0.48 14.54
N ASP A 174 8.19 0.12 13.35
CA ASP A 174 7.83 1.03 12.27
C ASP A 174 6.57 0.51 11.58
N CYS A 175 5.65 1.40 11.24
CA CYS A 175 4.42 1.05 10.53
C CYS A 175 4.65 0.83 9.03
N TYR A 176 5.84 1.14 8.50
CA TYR A 176 6.21 0.90 7.11
C TYR A 176 7.25 -0.22 6.94
N PRO A 177 7.23 -0.97 5.82
CA PRO A 177 8.27 -1.93 5.49
C PRO A 177 9.59 -1.21 5.20
N THR A 178 10.70 -1.86 5.55
CA THR A 178 12.00 -1.51 4.98
C THR A 178 12.03 -1.77 3.47
N LEU A 179 12.93 -1.11 2.75
CA LEU A 179 13.09 -1.33 1.30
C LEU A 179 13.34 -2.81 0.92
N PRO A 180 14.21 -3.58 1.60
CA PRO A 180 14.35 -5.01 1.32
C PRO A 180 13.05 -5.78 1.55
N GLN A 181 12.34 -5.54 2.66
CA GLN A 181 11.05 -6.19 2.93
C GLN A 181 10.03 -5.88 1.84
N MET A 182 9.93 -4.61 1.42
CA MET A 182 9.05 -4.17 0.34
C MET A 182 9.34 -4.95 -0.95
N LEU A 183 10.60 -4.98 -1.35
CA LEU A 183 11.01 -5.59 -2.61
C LEU A 183 10.85 -7.12 -2.60
N ILE A 184 11.23 -7.78 -1.50
CA ILE A 184 11.11 -9.23 -1.33
C ILE A 184 9.64 -9.64 -1.46
N SER A 185 8.74 -8.95 -0.78
CA SER A 185 7.33 -9.28 -0.78
C SER A 185 6.67 -9.07 -2.16
N ILE A 186 6.95 -7.95 -2.84
CA ILE A 186 6.43 -7.70 -4.20
C ILE A 186 6.93 -8.75 -5.19
N ILE A 187 8.24 -9.00 -5.24
CA ILE A 187 8.82 -9.96 -6.22
C ILE A 187 8.32 -11.37 -5.91
N SER A 188 8.34 -11.77 -4.63
CA SER A 188 7.90 -13.11 -4.25
C SER A 188 6.44 -13.34 -4.60
N LYS A 189 5.57 -12.34 -4.37
CA LYS A 189 4.16 -12.42 -4.79
C LYS A 189 4.02 -12.46 -6.31
N TRP A 190 4.71 -11.57 -7.02
CA TRP A 190 4.67 -11.50 -8.49
C TRP A 190 5.08 -12.83 -9.13
N LEU A 191 6.11 -13.50 -8.58
CA LEU A 191 6.61 -14.77 -9.08
C LEU A 191 5.61 -15.93 -8.94
N VAL A 192 4.66 -15.88 -8.01
CA VAL A 192 3.68 -16.96 -7.81
C VAL A 192 2.28 -16.66 -8.36
N LEU A 193 2.11 -15.54 -9.08
CA LEU A 193 0.84 -15.18 -9.70
C LEU A 193 0.47 -16.14 -10.82
N GLU A 194 -0.80 -16.56 -10.87
CA GLU A 194 -1.34 -17.44 -11.89
C GLU A 194 -1.74 -16.63 -13.15
N GLU A 195 -1.92 -17.29 -14.29
CA GLU A 195 -2.18 -16.61 -15.57
C GLU A 195 -3.31 -15.59 -15.50
N GLN A 196 -4.40 -15.92 -14.80
CA GLN A 196 -5.57 -15.06 -14.61
C GLN A 196 -5.33 -13.81 -13.75
N ASP A 197 -4.25 -13.74 -12.98
CA ASP A 197 -3.93 -12.61 -12.11
C ASP A 197 -3.27 -11.45 -12.89
N SER A 198 -3.67 -11.23 -14.15
CA SER A 198 -3.03 -10.28 -15.07
C SER A 198 -3.03 -8.84 -14.54
N THR A 199 -4.14 -8.37 -13.98
CA THR A 199 -4.26 -7.03 -13.40
C THR A 199 -3.33 -6.84 -12.20
N LEU A 200 -3.27 -7.82 -11.29
CA LEU A 200 -2.36 -7.77 -10.16
C LEU A 200 -0.89 -7.85 -10.62
N ARG A 201 -0.58 -8.72 -11.58
CA ARG A 201 0.77 -8.86 -12.17
C ARG A 201 1.26 -7.54 -12.73
N LEU A 202 0.42 -6.86 -13.51
CA LEU A 202 0.75 -5.56 -14.07
C LEU A 202 1.05 -4.54 -12.96
N ARG A 203 0.21 -4.49 -11.92
CA ARG A 203 0.37 -3.54 -10.82
C ARG A 203 1.65 -3.79 -10.01
N LEU A 204 1.96 -5.05 -9.70
CA LEU A 204 3.21 -5.41 -9.04
C LEU A 204 4.42 -5.14 -9.94
N GLY A 205 4.31 -5.37 -11.25
CA GLY A 205 5.33 -5.00 -12.24
C GLY A 205 5.64 -3.50 -12.19
N VAL A 206 4.62 -2.64 -12.15
CA VAL A 206 4.79 -1.19 -11.99
C VAL A 206 5.46 -0.84 -10.66
N PHE A 207 5.11 -1.50 -9.55
CA PHE A 207 5.77 -1.25 -8.27
C PHE A 207 7.26 -1.65 -8.30
N ILE A 208 7.58 -2.78 -8.96
CA ILE A 208 8.98 -3.18 -9.20
C ILE A 208 9.69 -2.11 -10.03
N GLU A 209 9.09 -1.64 -11.13
CA GLU A 209 9.66 -0.55 -11.94
C GLU A 209 9.97 0.67 -11.09
N TYR A 210 8.99 1.15 -10.33
CA TYR A 210 9.14 2.32 -9.48
C TYR A 210 10.29 2.18 -8.48
N ILE A 211 10.42 1.02 -7.84
CA ILE A 211 11.51 0.79 -6.89
C ILE A 211 12.87 0.91 -7.60
N TYR A 212 13.06 0.26 -8.74
CA TYR A 212 14.35 0.31 -9.45
C TYR A 212 14.62 1.65 -10.14
N ASP A 213 13.59 2.36 -10.58
CA ASP A 213 13.75 3.62 -11.29
C ASP A 213 14.03 4.77 -10.31
N TYR A 214 13.36 4.81 -9.16
CA TYR A 214 13.43 5.93 -8.22
C TYR A 214 14.35 5.71 -7.02
N LEU A 215 14.60 4.47 -6.58
CA LEU A 215 15.33 4.21 -5.33
C LEU A 215 16.75 3.73 -5.61
N ASP A 216 17.73 4.64 -5.66
CA ASP A 216 19.13 4.29 -5.91
C ASP A 216 19.74 3.34 -4.86
N ALA A 217 19.13 3.25 -3.68
CA ALA A 217 19.49 2.31 -2.63
C ALA A 217 19.49 0.84 -3.12
N VAL A 218 18.57 0.46 -4.02
CA VAL A 218 18.53 -0.93 -4.55
C VAL A 218 19.68 -1.22 -5.51
N LYS A 219 20.35 -0.19 -6.03
CA LYS A 219 21.47 -0.33 -6.97
C LYS A 219 22.83 -0.30 -6.26
N GLN A 220 22.85 -0.03 -4.96
CA GLN A 220 24.09 0.09 -4.22
C GLN A 220 24.73 -1.29 -4.01
N PRO A 221 26.08 -1.37 -4.00
CA PRO A 221 26.80 -2.59 -3.64
C PRO A 221 26.36 -3.11 -2.28
N GLY A 222 26.18 -4.43 -2.16
CA GLY A 222 25.75 -5.10 -0.92
C GLY A 222 24.23 -5.15 -0.71
N PHE A 223 23.42 -4.41 -1.48
CA PHE A 223 21.96 -4.51 -1.36
C PHE A 223 21.45 -5.93 -1.66
N GLU A 224 22.04 -6.60 -2.66
CA GLU A 224 21.71 -7.98 -3.03
C GLU A 224 21.88 -8.99 -1.87
N GLU A 225 22.75 -8.69 -0.90
CA GLU A 225 22.99 -9.55 0.26
C GLU A 225 21.79 -9.57 1.21
N THR A 226 21.00 -8.49 1.21
CA THR A 226 19.74 -8.37 1.96
C THR A 226 18.61 -9.20 1.36
N LEU A 227 18.76 -9.64 0.10
CA LEU A 227 17.76 -10.43 -0.61
C LEU A 227 18.01 -11.94 -0.40
N PRO A 228 16.93 -12.75 -0.26
CA PRO A 228 17.03 -14.20 -0.31
C PRO A 228 17.74 -14.66 -1.58
N GLN A 229 18.56 -15.70 -1.48
CA GLN A 229 19.36 -16.21 -2.60
C GLN A 229 18.52 -16.43 -3.87
N ARG A 230 17.32 -16.98 -3.73
CA ARG A 230 16.37 -17.19 -4.84
C ARG A 230 16.06 -15.91 -5.61
N LEU A 231 15.98 -14.75 -4.94
CA LEU A 231 15.61 -13.48 -5.58
C LEU A 231 16.81 -12.72 -6.16
N ARG A 232 18.04 -13.15 -5.86
CA ARG A 232 19.25 -12.47 -6.37
C ARG A 232 19.38 -12.58 -7.88
N LEU A 233 18.94 -13.68 -8.49
CA LEU A 233 18.93 -13.80 -9.95
C LEU A 233 17.97 -12.78 -10.60
N PHE A 234 16.76 -12.65 -10.03
CA PHE A 234 15.81 -11.62 -10.47
C PHE A 234 16.44 -10.22 -10.37
N HIS A 235 17.04 -9.92 -9.22
CA HIS A 235 17.67 -8.62 -8.95
C HIS A 235 18.80 -8.32 -9.94
N SER A 236 19.73 -9.26 -10.11
CA SER A 236 20.86 -9.14 -11.05
C SER A 236 20.37 -8.90 -12.48
N LYS A 237 19.39 -9.67 -12.94
CA LYS A 237 18.77 -9.47 -14.27
C LYS A 237 18.14 -8.09 -14.39
N ARG A 238 17.38 -7.65 -13.37
CA ARG A 238 16.75 -6.32 -13.37
C ARG A 238 17.75 -5.17 -13.47
N LEU A 239 18.93 -5.31 -12.87
CA LEU A 239 20.01 -4.31 -12.98
C LEU A 239 20.71 -4.32 -14.34
N ILE A 240 20.90 -5.49 -14.96
CA ILE A 240 21.64 -5.63 -16.22
C ILE A 240 20.77 -5.31 -17.44
N SER A 241 19.50 -5.74 -17.42
CA SER A 241 18.64 -5.79 -18.59
C SER A 241 17.20 -5.98 -18.17
N LEU A 242 16.37 -4.95 -18.29
CA LEU A 242 14.93 -5.20 -18.35
C LEU A 242 14.21 -4.13 -19.18
N GLU A 243 13.69 -4.58 -20.33
CA GLU A 243 12.61 -3.92 -21.03
C GLU A 243 11.39 -3.99 -20.09
N THR A 244 11.00 -2.83 -19.57
CA THR A 244 10.00 -2.68 -18.50
C THR A 244 8.64 -3.28 -18.84
N ASP A 245 8.30 -3.33 -20.13
CA ASP A 245 7.03 -3.82 -20.66
C ASP A 245 6.81 -5.33 -20.46
N GLU A 246 7.84 -6.14 -20.24
CA GLU A 246 7.68 -7.58 -20.09
C GLU A 246 7.15 -8.02 -18.70
N LEU A 247 7.33 -7.19 -17.65
CA LEU A 247 6.91 -7.52 -16.28
C LEU A 247 5.40 -7.68 -16.11
N GLY A 248 4.61 -7.13 -17.03
CA GLY A 248 3.16 -7.32 -17.08
C GLY A 248 2.72 -8.67 -17.63
N THR A 249 3.63 -9.49 -18.16
CA THR A 249 3.28 -10.69 -18.95
C THR A 249 3.53 -11.99 -18.20
N TYR A 250 2.59 -12.94 -18.31
CA TYR A 250 2.73 -14.26 -17.70
C TYR A 250 3.85 -15.10 -18.35
N ALA A 251 4.02 -14.96 -19.67
CA ALA A 251 5.06 -15.67 -20.41
C ALA A 251 6.47 -15.31 -19.91
N TYR A 252 6.72 -14.03 -19.63
CA TYR A 252 7.98 -13.57 -19.07
C TYR A 252 8.20 -14.11 -17.65
N GLN A 253 7.20 -13.99 -16.78
CA GLN A 253 7.23 -14.53 -15.42
C GLN A 253 7.61 -16.02 -15.41
N LYS A 254 6.96 -16.81 -16.28
CA LYS A 254 7.22 -18.26 -16.38
C LYS A 254 8.65 -18.56 -16.83
N ARG A 255 9.15 -17.89 -17.88
CA ARG A 255 10.52 -18.07 -18.35
C ARG A 255 11.54 -17.76 -17.24
N LEU A 256 11.31 -16.69 -16.48
CA LEU A 256 12.20 -16.31 -15.39
C LEU A 256 12.21 -17.35 -14.27
N LEU A 257 11.05 -17.94 -13.93
CA LEU A 257 10.98 -19.04 -12.96
C LEU A 257 11.78 -20.26 -13.42
N GLU A 258 11.61 -20.67 -14.68
CA GLU A 258 12.34 -21.81 -15.26
C GLU A 258 13.87 -21.60 -15.20
N GLU A 259 14.34 -20.38 -15.48
CA GLU A 259 15.75 -20.02 -15.37
C GLU A 259 16.24 -20.02 -13.92
N MET A 260 15.42 -19.55 -12.98
CA MET A 260 15.73 -19.55 -11.55
C MET A 260 15.85 -20.98 -11.00
N GLU A 261 14.99 -21.90 -11.44
CA GLU A 261 15.03 -23.32 -11.07
C GLU A 261 16.27 -24.00 -11.67
N ALA A 262 16.56 -23.79 -12.96
CA ALA A 262 17.74 -24.34 -13.61
C ALA A 262 19.06 -23.86 -12.96
N SER A 263 19.11 -22.61 -12.51
CA SER A 263 20.27 -22.06 -11.80
C SER A 263 20.44 -22.65 -10.39
N ALA A 264 19.35 -23.07 -9.74
CA ALA A 264 19.42 -23.68 -8.41
C ALA A 264 19.99 -25.11 -8.48
N ASP A 265 19.57 -25.87 -9.49
CA ASP A 265 20.03 -27.25 -9.70
C ASP A 265 21.51 -27.32 -10.12
N GLY A 266 21.97 -26.35 -10.91
CA GLY A 266 23.36 -26.27 -11.36
C GLY A 266 24.38 -25.86 -10.28
N SER A 267 23.93 -25.40 -9.11
CA SER A 267 24.81 -24.95 -8.03
C SER A 267 25.09 -26.04 -6.97
N SER A 268 24.63 -27.28 -7.21
CA SER A 268 24.83 -28.45 -6.33
C SER A 268 25.80 -29.50 -6.90
N ALA A 269 26.63 -29.16 -7.89
CA ALA A 269 27.61 -30.05 -8.51
C ALA A 269 29.06 -29.64 -8.22
#